data_AF-A0A945N4Q6-F1
#
_entry.id   AF-A0A945N4Q6-F1
#
_cell.length_a   1.000
_cell.length_b   1.000
_cell.length_c   1.000
_cell.angle_alpha   90.00
_cell.angle_beta   90.00
_cell.angle_gamma   90.00
#
_symmetry.space_group_name_H-M   'P 1'
#
loop_
_entity.id
_entity.type
_entity.pdbx_description
1 polymer ?
#
loop_
_entity_poly.entity_id
_entity_poly.type
_entity_poly.pdbx_seq_one_letter_code
_entity_poly.pdbx_strand_id
1 'polypeptide(L)'
;MISSAVKLRHLVLLGGGHAHIGVLRMLGMHPEPDLKVTLVSPSRETPYSGLLPGVVGGHSPEQDLYIDLGRLCQFAGADLVLATA
;
A
#
# COMPACT_ATOMS: atom_id res chain seq x y z
N MET A 1 29.24 -27.84 -1.64
CA MET A 1 27.97 -27.29 -1.11
C MET A 1 27.64 -26.09 -1.98
N ILE A 2 26.72 -26.25 -2.93
CA ILE A 2 26.41 -25.20 -3.91
C ILE A 2 25.51 -24.20 -3.19
N SER A 3 26.04 -23.03 -2.84
CA SER A 3 25.23 -21.93 -2.33
C SER A 3 24.35 -21.44 -3.48
N SER A 4 23.05 -21.72 -3.44
CA SER A 4 22.12 -21.06 -4.36
C SER A 4 22.06 -19.60 -3.95
N ALA A 5 22.54 -18.69 -4.79
CA ALA A 5 22.42 -17.27 -4.55
C ALA A 5 20.93 -16.92 -4.37
N VAL A 6 20.58 -16.43 -3.18
CA VAL A 6 19.23 -15.95 -2.88
C VAL A 6 18.95 -14.78 -3.83
N LYS A 7 17.99 -14.96 -4.74
CA LYS A 7 17.63 -13.94 -5.72
C LYS A 7 16.61 -13.00 -5.08
N LEU A 8 17.05 -11.80 -4.70
CA LEU A 8 16.17 -10.74 -4.24
C LEU A 8 15.14 -10.42 -5.33
N ARG A 9 13.85 -10.51 -4.99
CA ARG A 9 12.75 -10.12 -5.88
C ARG A 9 12.32 -8.70 -5.52
N HIS A 10 11.94 -7.91 -6.53
CA HIS A 10 11.40 -6.56 -6.31
C HIS A 10 10.01 -6.46 -6.93
N LEU A 11 9.00 -6.30 -6.09
CA LEU A 11 7.63 -6.02 -6.48
C LEU A 11 7.38 -4.51 -6.44
N VAL A 12 6.96 -3.96 -7.59
CA VAL A 12 6.53 -2.57 -7.70
C VAL A 12 5.02 -2.53 -7.91
N LEU A 13 4.32 -1.88 -6.98
CA LEU A 13 2.88 -1.66 -7.04
C LEU A 13 2.62 -0.25 -7.56
N LEU A 14 1.86 -0.13 -8.66
CA LEU A 14 1.53 1.16 -9.25
C LEU A 14 0.11 1.58 -8.83
N GLY A 15 0.03 2.57 -7.95
CA GLY A 15 -1.19 3.18 -7.41
C GLY A 15 -1.62 2.62 -6.05
N GLY A 16 -2.05 3.50 -5.13
CA GLY A 16 -2.58 3.13 -3.81
C GLY A 16 -4.04 2.69 -3.81
N GLY A 17 -4.48 1.87 -4.76
CA GLY A 17 -5.87 1.38 -4.82
C GLY A 17 -6.18 0.29 -3.79
N HIS A 18 -7.46 -0.06 -3.63
CA HIS A 18 -7.89 -1.08 -2.64
C HIS A 18 -7.25 -2.46 -2.86
N ALA A 19 -7.01 -2.83 -4.12
CA ALA A 19 -6.30 -4.06 -4.45
C ALA A 19 -4.89 -4.08 -3.82
N HIS A 20 -4.11 -3.00 -3.99
CA HIS A 20 -2.76 -2.90 -3.44
C HIS A 20 -2.75 -2.70 -1.92
N ILE A 21 -3.77 -2.04 -1.35
CA ILE A 21 -3.97 -1.99 0.10
C ILE A 21 -4.09 -3.41 0.68
N GLY A 22 -4.89 -4.27 0.03
CA GLY A 22 -5.03 -5.67 0.43
C GLY A 22 -3.70 -6.43 0.41
N VAL A 23 -2.91 -6.24 -0.65
CA VAL A 23 -1.58 -6.84 -0.79
C VAL A 23 -0.63 -6.37 0.32
N LEU A 24 -0.54 -5.05 0.57
CA LEU A 24 0.32 -4.49 1.61
C LEU A 24 -0.09 -4.96 3.00
N ARG A 25 -1.40 -5.00 3.29
CA ARG A 25 -1.92 -5.55 4.56
C ARG A 25 -1.49 -7.00 4.75
N MET A 26 -1.62 -7.82 3.70
CA MET A 26 -1.23 -9.23 3.76
C MET A 26 0.28 -9.37 4.01
N LEU A 27 1.11 -8.57 3.34
CA LEU A 27 2.57 -8.59 3.51
C LEU A 27 3.01 -8.12 4.91
N GLY A 28 2.34 -7.14 5.51
CA GLY A 28 2.60 -6.75 6.89
C GLY A 28 2.19 -7.81 7.92
N MET A 29 1.16 -8.61 7.61
CA MET A 29 0.74 -9.74 8.44
C MET A 29 1.63 -10.98 8.24
N HIS A 30 2.05 -11.24 7.00
CA HIS A 30 2.83 -12.40 6.59
C HIS A 30 3.96 -11.93 5.66
N PRO A 31 5.09 -11.47 6.21
CA PRO A 31 6.22 -11.00 5.41
C PRO A 31 6.78 -12.10 4.52
N GLU A 32 7.03 -11.77 3.25
CA GLU A 32 7.64 -12.68 2.29
C GLU A 32 9.17 -12.50 2.30
N PRO A 33 9.96 -13.53 2.63
CA PRO A 33 11.42 -13.46 2.61
C PRO A 33 11.95 -13.05 1.24
N ASP A 34 13.04 -12.26 1.24
CA ASP A 34 13.77 -11.85 0.04
C ASP A 34 12.94 -11.05 -0.98
N LEU A 35 11.81 -10.49 -0.55
CA LEU A 35 10.95 -9.61 -1.35
C LEU A 35 11.10 -8.15 -0.90
N LYS A 36 11.67 -7.32 -1.78
CA LYS A 36 11.55 -5.88 -1.68
C LYS A 36 10.22 -5.43 -2.28
N VAL A 37 9.53 -4.52 -1.62
CA VAL A 37 8.25 -3.97 -2.08
C VAL A 37 8.31 -2.46 -2.15
N THR A 38 7.83 -1.89 -3.26
CA THR A 38 7.69 -0.44 -3.41
C THR A 38 6.30 -0.12 -3.93
N LEU A 39 5.59 0.78 -3.24
CA LEU A 39 4.36 1.39 -3.71
C LEU A 39 4.70 2.72 -4.38
N VAL A 40 4.29 2.91 -5.63
CA VAL A 40 4.34 4.19 -6.33
C VAL A 40 2.93 4.77 -6.36
N SER A 41 2.75 5.98 -5.84
CA SER A 41 1.43 6.62 -5.77
C SER A 41 1.55 8.12 -6.02
N PRO A 42 0.58 8.78 -6.69
CA PRO A 42 0.59 10.23 -6.83
C PRO A 42 0.32 10.97 -5.50
N SER A 43 -0.22 10.28 -4.49
CA SER A 43 -0.58 10.84 -3.18
C SER A 43 -0.14 9.94 -2.03
N ARG A 44 0.03 10.53 -0.84
CA ARG A 44 0.30 9.82 0.43
C ARG A 44 -0.93 9.14 1.01
N GLU A 45 -2.11 9.54 0.54
CA GLU A 45 -3.38 9.05 1.03
C GLU A 45 -4.26 8.65 -0.14
N THR A 46 -5.14 7.68 0.10
CA THR A 46 -6.10 7.19 -0.89
C THR A 46 -7.50 7.17 -0.28
N PRO A 47 -8.53 7.66 -0.97
CA PRO A 47 -9.88 7.63 -0.44
C PRO A 47 -10.41 6.19 -0.38
N TYR A 48 -11.04 5.83 0.74
CA TYR A 48 -11.79 4.61 0.90
C TYR A 48 -13.13 4.75 0.19
N SER A 49 -13.19 4.23 -1.04
CA SER A 49 -14.37 4.31 -1.91
C SER A 49 -15.66 3.80 -1.27
N GLY A 50 -15.58 2.85 -0.33
CA GLY A 50 -16.74 2.35 0.42
C GLY A 50 -17.35 3.36 1.40
N LEU A 51 -16.58 4.35 1.87
CA LEU A 51 -17.07 5.42 2.76
C LEU A 51 -17.42 6.71 2.00
N LEU A 52 -16.98 6.82 0.75
CA LEU A 52 -17.20 8.01 -0.09
C LEU A 52 -18.69 8.43 -0.17
N PRO A 53 -19.68 7.52 -0.38
CA PRO A 53 -21.09 7.92 -0.38
C PRO A 53 -21.57 8.49 0.96
N GLY A 54 -21.05 7.97 2.08
CA GLY A 54 -21.37 8.46 3.42
C GLY A 54 -20.86 9.87 3.67
N VAL A 55 -19.64 10.17 3.21
CA VAL A 55 -19.04 11.52 3.28
C VAL A 55 -19.78 12.51 2.40
N VAL A 56 -20.03 12.16 1.13
CA VAL A 56 -20.77 13.04 0.20
C VAL A 56 -22.20 13.31 0.70
N GLY A 57 -22.83 12.34 1.35
CA GLY A 57 -24.15 12.47 1.96
C GLY A 57 -24.17 13.17 3.33
N GLY A 58 -23.02 13.57 3.88
CA GLY A 58 -22.93 14.22 5.20
C GLY A 58 -23.12 13.30 6.41
N HIS A 59 -23.09 11.98 6.22
CA HIS A 59 -23.26 10.97 7.28
C HIS A 59 -21.94 10.58 7.97
N SER A 60 -20.80 10.93 7.38
CA SER A 60 -19.48 10.61 7.91
C SER A 60 -18.54 11.79 7.68
N PRO A 61 -17.62 12.08 8.60
CA PRO A 61 -16.68 13.17 8.43
C PRO A 61 -15.65 12.82 7.35
N GLU A 62 -15.21 13.82 6.58
CA GLU A 62 -14.23 13.64 5.50
C GLU A 62 -12.89 13.07 6.00
N GLN A 63 -12.49 13.36 7.23
CA GLN A 63 -11.28 12.85 7.85
C GLN A 63 -11.20 11.31 7.93
N ASP A 64 -12.36 10.63 7.95
CA ASP A 64 -12.43 9.16 8.01
C ASP A 64 -12.30 8.53 6.61
N LEU A 65 -12.36 9.35 5.55
CA LEU A 65 -12.31 8.89 4.15
C LEU A 65 -10.95 8.34 3.78
N TYR A 66 -9.87 8.87 4.35
CA TYR A 66 -8.54 8.67 3.80
C TYR A 66 -7.79 7.52 4.50
N ILE A 67 -7.23 6.64 3.68
CA ILE A 67 -6.28 5.61 4.13
C ILE A 67 -4.87 6.18 3.96
N ASP A 68 -4.11 6.23 5.04
CA ASP A 68 -2.70 6.63 5.06
C ASP A 68 -1.81 5.53 4.47
N LEU A 69 -1.31 5.76 3.25
CA LEU A 69 -0.44 4.81 2.54
C LEU A 69 0.95 4.76 3.16
N GLY A 70 1.41 5.85 3.80
CA GLY A 70 2.71 5.89 4.47
C GLY A 70 2.75 4.94 5.65
N ARG A 71 1.73 5.00 6.52
CA ARG A 71 1.59 4.06 7.65
C ARG A 71 1.39 2.63 7.18
N LEU A 72 0.61 2.41 6.13
CA LEU A 72 0.40 1.07 5.58
C LEU A 72 1.68 0.48 4.97
N CYS A 73 2.45 1.28 4.22
CA CYS A 73 3.75 0.87 3.69
C CYS A 73 4.73 0.55 4.81
N GLN A 74 4.80 1.39 5.85
CA GLN A 74 5.64 1.14 7.02
C GLN A 74 5.26 -0.18 7.72
N PHE A 75 3.96 -0.42 7.93
CA PHE A 75 3.47 -1.68 8.49
C PHE A 75 3.86 -2.90 7.62
N ALA A 76 3.82 -2.75 6.31
CA ALA A 76 4.15 -3.80 5.35
C ALA A 76 5.66 -4.01 5.09
N GLY A 77 6.54 -3.17 5.67
CA GLY A 77 7.96 -3.16 5.32
C GLY A 77 8.23 -2.71 3.87
N ALA A 78 7.34 -1.92 3.29
CA ALA A 78 7.42 -1.43 1.91
C ALA A 78 7.87 0.04 1.84
N ASP A 79 8.54 0.39 0.74
CA ASP A 79 8.88 1.78 0.43
C ASP A 79 7.68 2.49 -0.25
N LEU A 80 7.37 3.72 0.17
CA LEU A 80 6.42 4.59 -0.53
C LEU A 80 7.18 5.62 -1.38
N VAL A 81 6.92 5.63 -2.68
CA VAL A 81 7.43 6.62 -3.64
C VAL A 81 6.26 7.47 -4.15
N LEU A 82 6.39 8.79 -3.99
CA LEU A 82 5.44 9.73 -4.55
C LEU A 82 5.86 10.11 -5.96
N ALA A 83 5.08 9.70 -6.95
CA ALA A 83 5.32 10.01 -8.35
C ALA A 83 4.04 9.93 -9.18
N THR A 84 4.02 10.69 -10.28
CA THR A 84 3.03 10.61 -11.35
C THR A 84 3.69 10.01 -12.60
N ALA A 85 2.89 9.44 -13.50
CA ALA A 85 3.35 9.03 -14.83
C ALA A 85 3.65 10.25 -15.72
#